data_AF-U4QT37-F1
#
_entry.id   AF-U4QT37-F1
#
_cell.length_a   1.000
_cell.length_b   1.000
_cell.length_c   1.000
_cell.angle_alpha   90.00
_cell.angle_beta   90.00
_cell.angle_gamma   90.00
#
_symmetry.space_group_name_H-M   'P 1'
#
loop_
_entity.id
_entity.type
_entity.pdbx_description
1 polymer ?
#
loop_
_entity_poly.entity_id
_entity_poly.type
_entity_poly.pdbx_seq_one_letter_code
_entity_poly.pdbx_strand_id
1 'polypeptide(L)'
;MTALPERIREMTPHWARETIRPFDEDLFQESLPFVRRRYWCDSGSVNVFRIVGTRHPDYKNMNWLWMIENGKRMPENLELHRSNPGYYLETVRKVPEMTYITMDGLDFYVSTDGNHRSAIARFDFHYRGITTLHGVSIEDVRVDRELFEGYRKISRLIRDLRLPLSATPVSEKLSREDTAGWMLETFAVRIRIEDAKEQTFLEDAEAVADWIRTQTPAVPERKRWWFFQ
;
A
#
# COMPACT_ATOMS: atom_id res chain seq x y z
N MET A 1 -8.33 26.83 -24.77
CA MET A 1 -8.01 25.41 -24.58
C MET A 1 -9.32 24.68 -24.30
N THR A 2 -9.59 23.57 -24.98
CA THR A 2 -10.75 22.70 -24.73
C THR A 2 -10.80 22.29 -23.26
N ALA A 3 -11.98 22.25 -22.63
CA ALA A 3 -12.09 21.87 -21.23
C ALA A 3 -11.69 20.40 -21.04
N LEU A 4 -11.12 20.05 -19.89
CA LEU A 4 -10.65 18.68 -19.63
C LEU A 4 -11.72 17.60 -19.89
N PRO A 5 -12.99 17.75 -19.45
CA PRO A 5 -14.03 16.75 -19.73
C PRO A 5 -14.34 16.57 -21.22
N GLU A 6 -14.33 17.65 -22.00
CA GLU A 6 -14.54 17.61 -23.45
C GLU A 6 -13.40 16.83 -24.12
N ARG A 7 -12.15 17.13 -23.73
CA ARG A 7 -10.97 16.41 -24.22
C ARG A 7 -11.00 14.93 -23.88
N ILE A 8 -11.52 14.56 -22.70
CA ILE A 8 -11.71 13.17 -22.29
C ILE A 8 -12.74 12.44 -23.16
N ARG A 9 -13.82 13.11 -23.56
CA ARG A 9 -14.83 12.53 -24.46
C ARG A 9 -14.29 12.38 -25.89
N GLU A 10 -13.53 13.35 -26.37
CA GLU A 10 -12.94 13.34 -27.72
C GLU A 10 -11.84 12.28 -27.85
N MET A 11 -10.99 12.13 -26.82
CA MET A 11 -9.81 11.26 -26.87
C MET A 11 -9.64 10.52 -25.55
N THR A 12 -10.56 9.59 -25.26
CA THR A 12 -10.52 8.82 -24.01
C THR A 12 -9.25 7.94 -23.92
N PRO A 13 -8.41 8.10 -22.88
CA PRO A 13 -7.23 7.27 -22.68
C PRO A 13 -7.59 5.81 -22.45
N HIS A 14 -6.77 4.87 -22.92
CA HIS A 14 -7.01 3.42 -22.78
C HIS A 14 -7.17 2.98 -21.32
N TRP A 15 -6.45 3.62 -20.39
CA TRP A 15 -6.48 3.33 -18.95
C TRP A 15 -7.69 3.94 -18.23
N ALA A 16 -8.50 4.78 -18.88
CA ALA A 16 -9.59 5.52 -18.23
C ALA A 16 -10.64 4.59 -17.59
N ARG A 17 -10.77 3.37 -18.11
CA ARG A 17 -11.69 2.34 -17.59
C ARG A 17 -11.05 1.38 -16.59
N GLU A 18 -9.77 1.58 -16.24
CA GLU A 18 -9.14 0.83 -15.16
C GLU A 18 -9.85 1.11 -13.83
N THR A 19 -9.99 0.06 -13.03
CA THR A 19 -10.60 0.12 -11.71
C THR A 19 -9.68 0.84 -10.72
N ILE A 20 -10.24 1.77 -9.97
CA ILE A 20 -9.65 2.38 -8.77
C ILE A 20 -9.63 1.29 -7.70
N ARG A 21 -8.44 0.78 -7.41
CA ARG A 21 -8.27 -0.36 -6.50
C ARG A 21 -8.66 0.02 -5.07
N PRO A 22 -9.33 -0.88 -4.32
CA PRO A 22 -9.48 -0.71 -2.89
C PRO A 22 -8.11 -0.85 -2.21
N PHE A 23 -7.82 0.01 -1.24
CA PHE A 23 -6.75 -0.26 -0.29
C PHE A 23 -7.21 -1.37 0.68
N ASP A 24 -6.38 -2.40 0.86
CA ASP A 24 -6.67 -3.51 1.77
C ASP A 24 -6.31 -3.11 3.21
N GLU A 25 -7.30 -2.57 3.92
CA GLU A 25 -7.11 -2.08 5.29
C GLU A 25 -6.83 -3.24 6.25
N ASP A 26 -7.45 -4.40 6.06
CA ASP A 26 -7.25 -5.56 6.93
C ASP A 26 -5.82 -6.09 6.80
N LEU A 27 -5.33 -6.26 5.57
CA LEU A 27 -3.94 -6.66 5.31
C LEU A 27 -2.96 -5.61 5.85
N PHE A 28 -3.26 -4.32 5.68
CA PHE A 28 -2.42 -3.25 6.20
C PHE A 28 -2.29 -3.35 7.72
N GLN A 29 -3.42 -3.41 8.45
CA GLN A 29 -3.43 -3.53 9.91
C GLN A 29 -2.74 -4.81 10.40
N GLU A 30 -3.00 -5.95 9.75
CA GLU A 30 -2.36 -7.23 10.08
C GLU A 30 -0.82 -7.15 9.92
N SER A 31 -0.35 -6.38 8.93
CA SER A 31 1.07 -6.25 8.60
C SER A 31 1.84 -5.24 9.45
N LEU A 32 1.15 -4.32 10.17
CA LEU A 32 1.80 -3.25 10.95
C LEU A 32 2.88 -3.74 11.93
N PRO A 33 2.72 -4.87 12.64
CA PRO A 33 3.76 -5.39 13.53
C PRO A 33 5.04 -5.85 12.83
N PHE A 34 5.02 -5.96 11.50
CA PHE A 34 6.15 -6.38 10.66
C PHE A 34 6.78 -5.22 9.88
N VAL A 35 6.42 -3.97 10.19
CA VAL A 35 7.02 -2.80 9.57
C VAL A 35 8.49 -2.70 9.95
N ARG A 36 9.39 -2.65 8.95
CA ARG A 36 10.83 -2.40 9.10
C ARG A 36 11.15 -0.92 8.99
N ARG A 37 10.37 -0.19 8.19
CA ARG A 37 10.58 1.23 7.91
C ARG A 37 9.26 1.94 7.71
N ARG A 38 9.09 3.09 8.35
CA ARG A 38 8.00 4.03 8.09
C ARG A 38 8.59 5.36 7.70
N TYR A 39 8.28 5.83 6.50
CA TYR A 39 8.68 7.13 6.00
C TYR A 39 7.45 8.00 5.78
N TRP A 40 7.55 9.28 6.12
CA TRP A 40 6.53 10.27 5.83
C TRP A 40 7.17 11.57 5.35
N CYS A 41 6.54 12.24 4.40
CA CYS A 41 6.85 13.62 4.06
C CYS A 41 5.60 14.41 3.67
N ASP A 42 5.63 15.72 3.86
CA ASP A 42 4.52 16.62 3.54
C ASP A 42 4.62 17.25 2.14
N SER A 43 5.74 17.05 1.43
CA SER A 43 6.01 17.59 0.10
C SER A 43 6.85 16.63 -0.77
N GLY A 44 6.30 15.46 -1.01
CA GLY A 44 6.84 14.43 -1.91
C GLY A 44 6.42 14.57 -3.37
N SER A 45 6.86 13.63 -4.19
CA SER A 45 6.54 13.55 -5.62
C SER A 45 6.04 12.15 -5.97
N VAL A 46 4.99 12.06 -6.78
CA VAL A 46 4.37 10.79 -7.17
C VAL A 46 4.13 10.74 -8.68
N ASN A 47 4.32 9.58 -9.29
CA ASN A 47 3.84 9.35 -10.65
C ASN A 47 2.32 9.17 -10.61
N VAL A 48 1.56 10.03 -11.28
CA VAL A 48 0.09 10.00 -11.24
C VAL A 48 -0.51 8.72 -11.81
N PHE A 49 0.20 8.02 -12.69
CA PHE A 49 -0.21 6.72 -13.24
C PHE A 49 0.06 5.55 -12.27
N ARG A 50 0.79 5.83 -11.20
CA ARG A 50 1.03 4.92 -10.07
C ARG A 50 0.13 5.20 -8.87
N ILE A 51 -0.72 6.21 -8.96
CA ILE A 51 -1.90 6.31 -8.09
C ILE A 51 -2.92 5.31 -8.62
N VAL A 52 -3.00 4.16 -7.97
CA VAL A 52 -3.77 3.00 -8.45
C VAL A 52 -5.10 2.82 -7.74
N GLY A 53 -5.29 3.47 -6.60
CA GLY A 53 -6.43 3.18 -5.75
C GLY A 53 -6.71 4.23 -4.67
N THR A 54 -7.59 3.87 -3.76
CA THR A 54 -8.07 4.75 -2.69
C THR A 54 -8.49 3.96 -1.45
N ARG A 55 -8.35 4.60 -0.28
CA ARG A 55 -8.99 4.17 0.98
C ARG A 55 -10.46 4.58 1.07
N HIS A 56 -10.93 5.52 0.23
CA HIS A 56 -12.27 6.07 0.33
C HIS A 56 -13.34 5.06 -0.13
N PRO A 57 -14.34 4.74 0.71
CA PRO A 57 -15.31 3.68 0.43
C PRO A 57 -16.20 3.98 -0.78
N ASP A 58 -16.54 5.25 -1.03
CA ASP A 58 -17.44 5.63 -2.13
C ASP A 58 -16.80 5.51 -3.53
N TYR A 59 -15.48 5.41 -3.60
CA TYR A 59 -14.72 5.55 -4.85
C TYR A 59 -13.97 4.28 -5.25
N LYS A 60 -13.70 3.38 -4.31
CA LYS A 60 -13.10 2.07 -4.62
C LYS A 60 -14.01 1.27 -5.56
N ASN A 61 -13.40 0.46 -6.42
CA ASN A 61 -14.08 -0.38 -7.42
C ASN A 61 -14.80 0.37 -8.55
N MET A 62 -14.86 1.71 -8.51
CA MET A 62 -15.23 2.53 -9.66
C MET A 62 -14.04 2.64 -10.63
N ASN A 63 -14.26 3.10 -11.86
CA ASN A 63 -13.17 3.40 -12.77
C ASN A 63 -12.83 4.90 -12.81
N TRP A 64 -11.66 5.25 -13.35
CA TRP A 64 -11.20 6.64 -13.40
C TRP A 64 -12.10 7.56 -14.23
N LEU A 65 -12.69 7.07 -15.32
CA LEU A 65 -13.65 7.82 -16.11
C LEU A 65 -14.93 8.12 -15.31
N TRP A 66 -15.45 7.13 -14.59
CA TRP A 66 -16.60 7.29 -13.70
C TRP A 66 -16.34 8.38 -12.66
N MET A 67 -15.12 8.46 -12.11
CA MET A 67 -14.74 9.51 -11.15
C MET A 67 -14.85 10.92 -11.77
N ILE A 68 -14.47 11.09 -13.04
CA ILE A 68 -14.60 12.35 -13.77
C ILE A 68 -16.08 12.69 -14.01
N GLU A 69 -16.90 11.70 -14.32
CA GLU A 69 -18.30 11.91 -14.71
C GLU A 69 -19.24 12.06 -13.50
N ASN A 70 -18.98 11.36 -12.41
CA ASN A 70 -19.93 11.13 -11.32
C ASN A 70 -19.38 11.48 -9.93
N GLY A 71 -18.10 11.84 -9.81
CA GLY A 71 -17.49 12.18 -8.52
C GLY A 71 -18.22 13.34 -7.85
N LYS A 72 -18.62 13.15 -6.58
CA LYS A 72 -19.52 14.07 -5.85
C LYS A 72 -19.06 15.53 -5.86
N ARG A 73 -17.75 15.77 -5.81
CA ARG A 73 -17.14 17.12 -5.83
C ARG A 73 -16.35 17.38 -7.11
N MET A 74 -16.50 16.55 -8.12
CA MET A 74 -15.76 16.67 -9.37
C MET A 74 -16.07 17.98 -10.11
N PRO A 75 -17.34 18.46 -10.21
CA PRO A 75 -17.63 19.73 -10.87
C PRO A 75 -16.86 20.92 -10.27
N GLU A 76 -16.83 21.02 -8.93
CA GLU A 76 -16.06 22.04 -8.21
C GLU A 76 -14.55 21.93 -8.50
N ASN A 77 -14.02 20.70 -8.46
CA ASN A 77 -12.59 20.46 -8.68
C ASN A 77 -12.16 20.72 -10.14
N LEU A 78 -13.03 20.47 -11.11
CA LEU A 78 -12.80 20.79 -12.52
C LEU A 78 -12.79 22.30 -12.76
N GLU A 79 -13.66 23.06 -12.08
CA GLU A 79 -13.65 24.52 -12.15
C GLU A 79 -12.37 25.10 -11.52
N LEU A 80 -11.95 24.56 -10.37
CA LEU A 80 -10.69 24.92 -9.73
C LEU A 80 -9.47 24.55 -10.59
N HIS A 81 -9.49 23.41 -11.29
CA HIS A 81 -8.44 23.04 -12.25
C HIS A 81 -8.34 24.05 -13.39
N ARG A 82 -9.48 24.53 -13.91
CA ARG A 82 -9.51 25.52 -14.98
C ARG A 82 -8.97 26.88 -14.52
N SER A 83 -9.40 27.33 -13.35
CA SER A 83 -9.05 28.66 -12.81
C SER A 83 -7.67 28.70 -12.14
N ASN A 84 -7.17 27.57 -11.65
CA ASN A 84 -5.86 27.45 -10.99
C ASN A 84 -5.12 26.17 -11.43
N PRO A 85 -4.62 26.10 -12.67
CA PRO A 85 -3.83 24.96 -13.13
C PRO A 85 -2.47 24.84 -12.42
N GLY A 86 -1.95 25.94 -11.86
CA GLY A 86 -0.70 25.97 -11.09
C GLY A 86 -0.72 25.01 -9.90
N TYR A 87 -1.90 24.80 -9.29
CA TYR A 87 -2.10 23.80 -8.25
C TYR A 87 -1.56 22.41 -8.63
N TYR A 88 -1.62 22.00 -9.89
CA TYR A 88 -1.12 20.69 -10.32
C TYR A 88 0.34 20.73 -10.81
N LEU A 89 0.75 21.85 -11.40
CA LEU A 89 2.01 21.95 -12.15
C LEU A 89 3.19 22.44 -11.31
N GLU A 90 2.91 23.19 -10.24
CA GLU A 90 3.95 23.72 -9.35
C GLU A 90 4.49 22.64 -8.40
N THR A 91 5.67 22.89 -7.86
CA THR A 91 6.35 21.96 -6.93
C THR A 91 6.08 22.23 -5.46
N VAL A 92 5.43 23.35 -5.15
CA VAL A 92 5.10 23.74 -3.77
C VAL A 92 4.13 22.76 -3.13
N ARG A 93 4.19 22.66 -1.79
CA ARG A 93 3.26 21.86 -0.99
C ARG A 93 1.82 22.21 -1.35
N LYS A 94 1.00 21.19 -1.59
CA LYS A 94 -0.39 21.36 -2.01
C LYS A 94 -1.26 21.84 -0.86
N VAL A 95 -2.00 22.92 -1.10
CA VAL A 95 -3.08 23.41 -0.25
C VAL A 95 -4.31 23.66 -1.14
N PRO A 96 -5.43 22.93 -0.95
CA PRO A 96 -5.61 21.84 0.02
C PRO A 96 -4.70 20.64 -0.27
N GLU A 97 -4.48 19.79 0.73
CA GLU A 97 -3.54 18.67 0.61
C GLU A 97 -4.05 17.56 -0.31
N MET A 98 -3.11 16.76 -0.82
CA MET A 98 -3.36 15.46 -1.44
C MET A 98 -2.45 14.47 -0.72
N THR A 99 -3.02 13.42 -0.14
CA THR A 99 -2.29 12.49 0.73
C THR A 99 -2.31 11.09 0.13
N TYR A 100 -1.14 10.45 0.12
CA TYR A 100 -0.97 9.12 -0.44
C TYR A 100 -0.30 8.18 0.55
N ILE A 101 -0.67 6.91 0.49
CA ILE A 101 0.04 5.84 1.17
C ILE A 101 0.53 4.79 0.15
N THR A 102 1.70 4.22 0.42
CA THR A 102 2.25 3.09 -0.32
C THR A 102 2.87 2.07 0.64
N MET A 103 2.86 0.80 0.23
CA MET A 103 3.51 -0.30 0.96
C MET A 103 4.66 -0.95 0.17
N ASP A 104 4.92 -0.46 -1.03
CA ASP A 104 5.94 -0.97 -1.96
C ASP A 104 6.71 0.15 -2.68
N GLY A 105 6.39 1.41 -2.40
CA GLY A 105 7.00 2.59 -3.02
C GLY A 105 6.63 2.80 -4.47
N LEU A 106 5.69 2.01 -4.99
CA LEU A 106 5.42 1.94 -6.40
C LEU A 106 3.93 2.07 -6.68
N ASP A 107 3.06 1.38 -5.94
CA ASP A 107 1.62 1.57 -6.00
C ASP A 107 1.18 2.50 -4.86
N PHE A 108 0.56 3.62 -5.23
CA PHE A 108 0.05 4.64 -4.31
C PHE A 108 -1.46 4.60 -4.25
N TYR A 109 -1.97 4.77 -3.03
CA TYR A 109 -3.40 4.86 -2.74
C TYR A 109 -3.69 6.22 -2.14
N VAL A 110 -4.77 6.87 -2.61
CA VAL A 110 -5.26 8.09 -1.96
C VAL A 110 -5.67 7.74 -0.54
N SER A 111 -5.11 8.43 0.45
CA SER A 111 -5.28 8.12 1.87
C SER A 111 -6.48 8.88 2.46
N THR A 112 -6.34 10.18 2.71
CA THR A 112 -7.37 10.99 3.39
C THR A 112 -8.11 11.88 2.40
N ASP A 113 -7.37 12.59 1.55
CA ASP A 113 -7.92 13.55 0.60
C ASP A 113 -7.12 13.55 -0.70
N GLY A 114 -7.76 13.95 -1.78
CA GLY A 114 -7.15 14.08 -3.10
C GLY A 114 -7.85 13.29 -4.20
N ASN A 115 -8.84 12.43 -3.92
CA ASN A 115 -9.43 11.52 -4.92
C ASN A 115 -9.78 12.17 -6.27
N HIS A 116 -10.60 13.23 -6.25
CA HIS A 116 -10.99 13.94 -7.47
C HIS A 116 -9.79 14.61 -8.14
N ARG A 117 -8.90 15.24 -7.37
CA ARG A 117 -7.70 15.91 -7.88
C ARG A 117 -6.71 14.91 -8.48
N SER A 118 -6.55 13.72 -7.89
CA SER A 118 -5.70 12.66 -8.44
C SER A 118 -6.25 12.16 -9.78
N ALA A 119 -7.57 12.02 -9.91
CA ALA A 119 -8.18 11.69 -11.20
C ALA A 119 -7.94 12.80 -12.24
N ILE A 120 -8.19 14.07 -11.89
CA ILE A 120 -7.91 15.21 -12.76
C ILE A 120 -6.44 15.23 -13.18
N ALA A 121 -5.51 15.09 -12.24
CA ALA A 121 -4.08 15.06 -12.50
C ALA A 121 -3.73 13.94 -13.48
N ARG A 122 -4.25 12.72 -13.27
CA ARG A 122 -3.99 11.57 -14.15
C ARG A 122 -4.44 11.83 -15.59
N PHE A 123 -5.62 12.41 -15.81
CA PHE A 123 -6.10 12.76 -17.15
C PHE A 123 -5.36 13.96 -17.76
N ASP A 124 -5.21 15.07 -17.04
CA ASP A 124 -4.54 16.26 -17.54
C ASP A 124 -3.08 15.98 -17.89
N PHE A 125 -2.39 15.19 -17.07
CA PHE A 125 -0.99 14.86 -17.26
C PHE A 125 -0.77 13.93 -18.46
N HIS A 126 -1.67 12.98 -18.69
CA HIS A 126 -1.68 12.14 -19.90
C HIS A 126 -1.68 13.00 -21.17
N TYR A 127 -2.53 14.01 -21.20
CA TYR A 127 -2.67 14.91 -22.34
C TYR A 127 -1.54 15.92 -22.52
N ARG A 128 -0.76 16.16 -21.47
CA ARG A 128 0.41 17.05 -21.45
C ARG A 128 1.73 16.31 -21.65
N GLY A 129 1.72 14.97 -21.61
CA GLY A 129 2.93 14.16 -21.68
C GLY A 129 3.81 14.26 -20.42
N ILE A 130 3.23 14.56 -19.27
CA ILE A 130 3.92 14.62 -17.97
C ILE A 130 3.44 13.49 -17.07
N THR A 131 4.22 13.14 -16.05
CA THR A 131 3.92 12.00 -15.17
C THR A 131 3.92 12.36 -13.68
N THR A 132 4.69 13.36 -13.29
CA THR A 132 5.05 13.57 -11.88
C THR A 132 4.26 14.71 -11.27
N LEU A 133 3.49 14.40 -10.23
CA LEU A 133 2.81 15.38 -9.40
C LEU A 133 3.66 15.61 -8.15
N HIS A 134 4.01 16.88 -7.91
CA HIS A 134 4.88 17.30 -6.82
C HIS A 134 4.07 17.87 -5.64
N GLY A 135 4.72 18.11 -4.50
CA GLY A 135 4.14 18.82 -3.36
C GLY A 135 3.09 18.06 -2.56
N VAL A 136 3.00 16.75 -2.71
CA VAL A 136 1.95 15.92 -2.10
C VAL A 136 2.46 15.25 -0.82
N SER A 137 1.59 14.95 0.14
CA SER A 137 2.01 14.20 1.33
C SER A 137 2.05 12.70 1.00
N ILE A 138 3.13 12.03 1.42
CA ILE A 138 3.36 10.62 1.16
C ILE A 138 3.69 9.93 2.48
N GLU A 139 3.00 8.82 2.74
CA GLU A 139 3.36 7.83 3.74
C GLU A 139 3.83 6.55 3.03
N ASP A 140 5.05 6.10 3.32
CA ASP A 140 5.62 4.86 2.78
C ASP A 140 5.92 3.90 3.93
N VAL A 141 5.18 2.79 3.97
CA VAL A 141 5.24 1.77 5.02
C VAL A 141 5.84 0.49 4.47
N ARG A 142 7.08 0.16 4.85
CA ARG A 142 7.77 -1.05 4.40
C ARG A 142 7.68 -2.15 5.42
N VAL A 143 7.03 -3.23 5.00
CA VAL A 143 6.83 -4.45 5.78
C VAL A 143 7.87 -5.49 5.39
N ASP A 144 8.39 -6.21 6.37
CA ASP A 144 9.09 -7.47 6.16
C ASP A 144 8.09 -8.54 5.70
N ARG A 145 7.90 -8.64 4.38
CA ARG A 145 6.88 -9.51 3.79
C ARG A 145 7.16 -10.98 4.07
N GLU A 146 8.43 -11.39 4.04
CA GLU A 146 8.80 -12.78 4.26
C GLU A 146 8.52 -13.20 5.70
N LEU A 147 8.88 -12.34 6.67
CA LEU A 147 8.60 -12.62 8.08
C LEU A 147 7.08 -12.58 8.35
N PHE A 148 6.34 -11.65 7.75
CA PHE A 148 4.88 -11.58 7.89
C PHE A 148 4.18 -12.82 7.32
N GLU A 149 4.56 -13.27 6.11
CA GLU A 149 4.05 -14.52 5.54
C GLU A 149 4.47 -15.74 6.36
N GLY A 150 5.69 -15.74 6.86
CA GLY A 150 6.23 -16.72 7.80
C GLY A 150 5.36 -16.85 9.05
N TYR A 151 5.04 -15.73 9.68
CA TYR A 151 4.14 -15.65 10.81
C TYR A 151 2.76 -16.22 10.51
N ARG A 152 2.16 -15.88 9.37
CA ARG A 152 0.85 -16.44 8.97
C ARG A 152 0.91 -17.95 8.79
N LYS A 153 2.00 -18.49 8.23
CA LYS A 153 2.23 -19.93 8.08
C LYS A 153 2.40 -20.61 9.44
N ILE A 154 3.21 -20.05 10.32
CA ILE A 154 3.44 -20.57 11.68
C ILE A 154 2.14 -20.58 12.49
N SER A 155 1.42 -19.46 12.52
CA SER A 155 0.15 -19.33 13.25
C SER A 155 -0.89 -20.33 12.75
N ARG A 156 -0.94 -20.58 11.44
CA ARG A 156 -1.76 -21.64 10.85
C ARG A 156 -1.31 -23.03 11.31
N LEU A 157 -0.01 -23.32 11.26
CA LEU A 157 0.54 -24.62 11.65
C LEU A 157 0.26 -24.94 13.13
N ILE A 158 0.51 -23.98 14.04
CA ILE A 158 0.24 -24.11 15.47
C ILE A 158 -1.23 -24.46 15.71
N ARG A 159 -2.14 -23.75 15.05
CA ARG A 159 -3.58 -23.99 15.17
C ARG A 159 -3.98 -25.36 14.61
N ASP A 160 -3.52 -25.68 13.40
CA ASP A 160 -3.94 -26.88 12.67
C ASP A 160 -3.40 -28.17 13.32
N LEU A 161 -2.18 -28.13 13.87
CA LEU A 161 -1.57 -29.23 14.63
C LEU A 161 -1.89 -29.19 16.13
N ARG A 162 -2.60 -28.17 16.62
CA ARG A 162 -2.91 -27.94 18.04
C ARG A 162 -1.66 -27.98 18.92
N LEU A 163 -0.58 -27.35 18.46
CA LEU A 163 0.65 -27.26 19.23
C LEU A 163 0.41 -26.39 20.48
N PRO A 164 0.96 -26.74 21.65
CA PRO A 164 0.86 -25.94 22.87
C PRO A 164 1.81 -24.74 22.84
N LEU A 165 1.81 -24.01 21.72
CA LEU A 165 2.70 -22.91 21.39
C LEU A 165 1.87 -21.68 21.05
N SER A 166 2.46 -20.51 21.24
CA SER A 166 1.92 -19.27 20.69
C SER A 166 2.98 -18.59 19.82
N ALA A 167 2.54 -17.90 18.78
CA ALA A 167 3.37 -17.07 17.94
C ALA A 167 2.88 -15.62 18.04
N THR A 168 3.78 -14.71 18.37
CA THR A 168 3.49 -13.28 18.49
C THR A 168 4.52 -12.46 17.73
N PRO A 169 4.10 -11.46 16.94
CA PRO A 169 5.04 -10.52 16.35
C PRO A 169 5.59 -9.60 17.43
N VAL A 170 6.90 -9.31 17.35
CA VAL A 170 7.59 -8.36 18.23
C VAL A 170 8.25 -7.31 17.34
N SER A 171 7.95 -6.04 17.61
CA SER A 171 8.50 -4.89 16.90
C SER A 171 9.19 -3.96 17.89
N GLU A 172 10.47 -3.67 17.66
CA GLU A 172 11.30 -2.79 18.46
C GLU A 172 11.74 -1.60 17.60
N LYS A 173 11.43 -0.37 18.04
CA LYS A 173 11.86 0.83 17.33
C LYS A 173 13.36 1.04 17.53
N LEU A 174 14.10 1.10 16.43
CA LEU A 174 15.56 1.26 16.44
C LEU A 174 15.99 2.71 16.35
N SER A 175 15.38 3.48 15.45
CA SER A 175 15.75 4.87 15.22
C SER A 175 14.57 5.72 14.78
N ARG A 176 14.77 7.03 14.88
CA ARG A 176 13.95 8.06 14.24
C ARG A 176 14.85 9.18 13.75
N GLU A 177 14.64 9.59 12.52
CA GLU A 177 15.24 10.78 11.92
C GLU A 177 14.09 11.68 11.45
N ASP A 178 14.08 12.95 11.87
CA ASP A 178 13.06 13.90 11.48
C ASP A 178 13.54 15.34 11.46
N THR A 179 12.91 16.14 10.61
CA THR A 179 12.96 17.61 10.64
C THR A 179 11.57 18.16 10.31
N ALA A 180 11.44 19.47 10.11
CA ALA A 180 10.23 20.02 9.50
C ALA A 180 9.98 19.35 8.13
N GLY A 181 8.78 18.79 7.95
CA GLY A 181 8.29 18.28 6.66
C GLY A 181 8.61 16.82 6.32
N TRP A 182 9.38 16.09 7.13
CA TRP A 182 9.60 14.66 6.92
C TRP A 182 9.98 13.90 8.20
N MET A 183 9.76 12.58 8.16
CA MET A 183 10.14 11.65 9.22
C MET A 183 10.51 10.29 8.61
N LEU A 184 11.47 9.63 9.23
CA LEU A 184 11.85 8.24 8.99
C LEU A 184 11.99 7.51 10.32
N GLU A 185 11.26 6.42 10.50
CA GLU A 185 11.40 5.49 11.61
C GLU A 185 11.82 4.11 11.10
N THR A 186 12.72 3.45 11.83
CA THR A 186 13.16 2.08 11.54
C THR A 186 12.91 1.16 12.73
N PHE A 187 12.68 -0.12 12.44
CA PHE A 187 12.28 -1.11 13.43
C PHE A 187 12.97 -2.45 13.18
N ALA A 188 13.35 -3.12 14.27
CA ALA A 188 13.66 -4.54 14.27
C ALA A 188 12.36 -5.32 14.51
N VAL A 189 12.02 -6.22 13.59
CA VAL A 189 10.86 -7.10 13.73
C VAL A 189 11.30 -8.55 13.80
N ARG A 190 10.63 -9.31 14.67
CA ARG A 190 10.91 -10.72 14.97
C ARG A 190 9.59 -11.43 15.28
N ILE A 191 9.58 -12.75 15.18
CA ILE A 191 8.47 -13.58 15.68
C ILE A 191 8.93 -14.25 16.96
N ARG A 192 8.21 -14.04 18.06
CA ARG A 192 8.41 -14.79 19.29
C ARG A 192 7.52 -16.03 19.27
N ILE A 193 8.15 -17.20 19.38
CA ILE A 193 7.49 -18.47 19.62
C ILE A 193 7.70 -18.82 21.09
N GLU A 194 6.63 -19.13 21.81
CA GLU A 194 6.72 -19.48 23.23
C GLU A 194 5.78 -20.64 23.59
N ASP A 195 6.28 -21.55 24.44
CA ASP A 195 5.47 -22.49 25.22
C ASP A 195 5.45 -22.05 26.71
N ALA A 196 5.03 -22.94 27.61
CA ALA A 196 4.96 -22.65 29.04
C ALA A 196 6.32 -22.51 29.75
N LYS A 197 7.43 -22.84 29.08
CA LYS A 197 8.78 -22.96 29.66
C LYS A 197 9.84 -22.18 28.89
N GLU A 198 9.77 -22.18 27.57
CA GLU A 198 10.81 -21.69 26.67
C GLU A 198 10.24 -20.66 25.68
N GLN A 199 11.11 -19.74 25.28
CA GLN A 199 10.83 -18.80 24.19
C GLN A 199 11.97 -18.83 23.16
N THR A 200 11.63 -18.62 21.90
CA THR A 200 12.58 -18.51 20.79
C THR A 200 12.16 -17.37 19.89
N PHE A 201 13.14 -16.65 19.34
CA PHE A 201 12.92 -15.57 18.39
C PHE A 201 13.36 -16.00 16.99
N LEU A 202 12.49 -15.76 16.02
CA LEU A 202 12.76 -15.95 14.60
C LEU A 202 12.94 -14.55 13.99
N GLU A 203 14.16 -14.22 13.60
CA GLU A 203 14.53 -12.85 13.20
C GLU A 203 14.37 -12.59 11.69
N ASP A 204 14.35 -13.67 10.91
CA ASP A 204 14.33 -13.64 9.45
C ASP A 204 13.59 -14.85 8.84
N ALA A 205 13.51 -14.88 7.52
CA ALA A 205 12.85 -15.92 6.75
C ALA A 205 13.52 -17.30 6.86
N GLU A 206 14.84 -17.35 7.07
CA GLU A 206 15.59 -18.61 7.19
C GLU A 206 15.26 -19.29 8.53
N ALA A 207 15.31 -18.54 9.62
CA ALA A 207 14.91 -19.00 10.94
C ALA A 207 13.45 -19.49 10.97
N VAL A 208 12.55 -18.79 10.27
CA VAL A 208 11.16 -19.25 10.06
C VAL A 208 11.10 -20.58 9.33
N ALA A 209 11.82 -20.71 8.21
CA ALA A 209 11.80 -21.92 7.40
C ALA A 209 12.35 -23.12 8.17
N ASP A 210 13.44 -22.93 8.93
CA ASP A 210 14.00 -23.94 9.83
C ASP A 210 13.00 -24.36 10.89
N TRP A 211 12.39 -23.40 11.57
CA TRP A 211 11.40 -23.69 12.59
C TRP A 211 10.24 -24.53 12.02
N ILE A 212 9.67 -24.15 10.88
CA ILE A 212 8.59 -24.90 10.22
C ILE A 212 9.03 -26.34 9.87
N ARG A 213 10.27 -26.53 9.39
CA ARG A 213 10.83 -27.85 9.09
C ARG A 213 10.89 -28.74 10.33
N THR A 214 11.28 -28.19 11.49
CA THR A 214 11.35 -28.98 12.74
C THR A 214 9.98 -29.45 13.25
N GLN A 215 8.92 -28.69 12.95
CA GLN A 215 7.56 -29.00 13.43
C GLN A 215 6.77 -29.88 12.46
N THR A 216 7.19 -29.96 11.19
CA THR A 216 6.52 -30.78 10.18
C THR A 216 7.15 -32.17 10.18
N PRO A 217 6.45 -33.24 10.60
CA PRO A 217 7.01 -34.58 10.55
C PRO A 217 7.38 -34.93 9.10
N ALA A 218 8.56 -35.52 8.91
CA ALA A 218 8.97 -36.02 7.60
C ALA A 218 7.90 -37.01 7.12
N VAL A 219 7.21 -36.69 6.03
CA VAL A 219 6.34 -37.65 5.35
C VAL A 219 7.26 -38.76 4.81
N PRO A 220 7.18 -40.01 5.29
CA PRO A 220 8.00 -41.07 4.75
C PRO A 220 7.66 -41.25 3.27
N GLU A 221 8.67 -41.35 2.40
CA GLU A 221 8.53 -41.56 0.93
C GLU A 221 7.64 -42.76 0.54
N ARG A 222 7.27 -43.62 1.49
CA ARG A 222 6.50 -44.84 1.28
C ARG A 222 5.01 -44.64 0.93
N LYS A 223 4.50 -43.41 0.81
CA LYS A 223 3.13 -43.15 0.30
C LYS A 223 3.06 -42.58 -1.11
N ARG A 224 4.08 -42.76 -1.95
CA ARG A 224 4.00 -42.46 -3.40
C ARG A 224 3.34 -43.56 -4.26
N TRP A 225 3.00 -44.72 -3.69
CA TRP A 225 2.57 -45.90 -4.47
C TRP A 225 1.07 -46.27 -4.42
N TRP A 226 0.19 -45.40 -3.92
CA TRP A 226 -1.26 -45.74 -3.79
C TRP A 226 -2.22 -44.81 -4.55
N PHE A 227 -1.75 -44.08 -5.57
CA PHE A 227 -2.62 -43.24 -6.42
C PHE A 227 -2.59 -43.60 -7.91
N PHE A 228 -2.08 -44.78 -8.27
CA PHE A 228 -2.28 -45.36 -9.60
C PHE A 228 -2.86 -46.78 -9.47
N GLN A 229 -4.16 -46.87 -9.20
CA GLN A 229 -5.05 -47.94 -9.68
C GLN A 229 -6.46 -47.37 -9.80
#